data_AF-A0A2D7NT23-F1
#
_entry.id   AF-A0A2D7NT23-F1
#
_cell.length_a   1.000
_cell.length_b   1.000
_cell.length_c   1.000
_cell.angle_alpha   90.00
_cell.angle_beta   90.00
_cell.angle_gamma   90.00
#
_symmetry.space_group_name_H-M   'P 1'
#
loop_
_entity.id
_entity.type
_entity.pdbx_description
1 polymer ?
#
loop_
_entity_poly.entity_id
_entity_poly.type
_entity_poly.pdbx_seq_one_letter_code
_entity_poly.pdbx_strand_id
1 'polypeptide(L)'
;MCLLSLGNTKKNRPRLLLLMKYLVLIVFFILLASTCAKNEKCKITLQSASWNNWFGGIPNVSGTDYSFKFLSQQCENLQIDSVFVDGQNLKFKVNRNENLWEITASKKIQTSSDNRNHKISKPNKTSPYPSNKAARIIYSLNNRSSKIIIDRLTQGEDQFLQ
;
A
#
# COMPACT_ATOMS: atom_id res chain seq x y z
N MET A 1 -85.65 -13.18 -41.67
CA MET A 1 -86.23 -13.63 -40.39
C MET A 1 -85.24 -14.67 -39.85
N CYS A 2 -84.38 -14.50 -38.84
CA CYS A 2 -84.11 -13.51 -37.79
C CYS A 2 -82.56 -13.43 -37.65
N LEU A 3 -81.93 -12.24 -37.69
CA LEU A 3 -81.51 -11.38 -36.57
C LEU A 3 -80.49 -11.99 -35.56
N LEU A 4 -79.24 -11.51 -35.71
CA LEU A 4 -78.25 -11.04 -34.70
C LEU A 4 -77.92 -11.88 -33.44
N SER A 5 -76.61 -12.07 -33.20
CA SER A 5 -75.97 -11.49 -32.00
C SER A 5 -74.44 -11.42 -32.14
N LEU A 6 -73.92 -10.20 -32.02
CA LEU A 6 -72.50 -9.85 -31.84
C LEU A 6 -72.11 -9.95 -30.36
N GLY A 7 -70.86 -10.36 -30.09
CA GLY A 7 -70.16 -10.15 -28.80
C GLY A 7 -69.27 -11.35 -28.47
N ASN A 8 -68.03 -11.24 -28.00
CA ASN A 8 -67.38 -10.13 -27.33
C ASN A 8 -65.87 -10.45 -27.32
N THR A 9 -65.01 -9.62 -27.92
CA THR A 9 -63.54 -9.81 -27.88
C THR A 9 -63.03 -9.41 -26.50
N LYS A 10 -62.83 -10.43 -25.64
CA LYS A 10 -62.30 -10.26 -24.29
C LYS A 10 -60.87 -9.72 -24.36
N LYS A 11 -60.73 -8.45 -24.01
CA LYS A 11 -59.53 -7.61 -23.94
C LYS A 11 -58.48 -8.20 -22.97
N ASN A 12 -57.60 -9.08 -23.47
CA ASN A 12 -56.42 -9.61 -22.75
C ASN A 12 -55.23 -8.62 -22.68
N ARG A 13 -55.47 -7.32 -22.46
CA ARG A 13 -54.40 -6.31 -22.41
C ARG A 13 -53.62 -6.14 -21.08
N PRO A 14 -54.05 -6.59 -19.89
CA PRO A 14 -53.32 -6.25 -18.66
C PRO A 14 -52.07 -7.12 -18.40
N ARG A 15 -51.99 -8.33 -18.99
CA ARG A 15 -50.84 -9.24 -18.76
C ARG A 15 -49.59 -8.89 -19.57
N LEU A 16 -49.76 -8.36 -20.79
CA LEU A 16 -48.64 -8.04 -21.69
C LEU A 16 -47.83 -6.82 -21.21
N LEU A 17 -48.53 -5.80 -20.70
CA LEU A 17 -47.92 -4.58 -20.12
C LEU A 17 -47.15 -4.89 -18.83
N LEU A 18 -47.65 -5.84 -18.04
CA LEU A 18 -46.98 -6.32 -16.84
C LEU A 18 -45.65 -7.00 -17.22
N LEU A 19 -45.70 -7.92 -18.19
CA LEU A 19 -44.54 -8.67 -18.70
C LEU A 19 -43.44 -7.77 -19.26
N MET A 20 -43.79 -6.76 -20.06
CA MET A 20 -42.80 -5.79 -20.58
C MET A 20 -42.15 -4.96 -19.46
N LYS A 21 -42.90 -4.58 -18.42
CA LYS A 21 -42.34 -3.87 -17.25
C LYS A 21 -41.31 -4.71 -16.49
N TYR A 22 -41.58 -6.00 -16.28
CA TYR A 22 -40.63 -6.89 -15.62
C TYR A 22 -39.38 -7.14 -16.48
N LEU A 23 -39.52 -7.22 -17.80
CA LEU A 23 -38.39 -7.36 -18.72
C LEU A 23 -37.42 -6.19 -18.66
N VAL A 24 -37.93 -4.96 -18.62
CA VAL A 24 -37.10 -3.74 -18.48
C VAL A 24 -36.37 -3.72 -17.13
N LEU A 25 -37.04 -4.12 -16.04
CA LEU A 25 -36.40 -4.24 -14.73
C LEU A 25 -35.30 -5.29 -14.71
N ILE A 26 -35.53 -6.48 -15.30
CA ILE A 26 -34.53 -7.55 -15.38
C ILE A 26 -33.31 -7.08 -16.18
N VAL A 27 -33.51 -6.42 -17.32
CA VAL A 27 -32.40 -5.87 -18.13
C VAL A 27 -31.64 -4.79 -17.37
N PHE A 28 -32.31 -3.93 -16.61
CA PHE A 28 -31.69 -2.90 -15.78
C PHE A 28 -30.85 -3.52 -14.64
N PHE A 29 -31.35 -4.57 -13.98
CA PHE A 29 -30.59 -5.28 -12.94
C PHE A 29 -29.39 -6.06 -13.51
N ILE A 30 -29.52 -6.65 -14.70
CA ILE A 30 -28.40 -7.31 -15.40
C ILE A 30 -27.33 -6.28 -15.81
N LEU A 31 -27.75 -5.10 -16.30
CA LEU A 31 -26.83 -4.00 -16.61
C LEU A 31 -26.09 -3.49 -15.36
N LEU A 32 -26.78 -3.34 -14.23
CA LEU A 32 -26.16 -2.97 -12.94
C LEU A 32 -25.16 -4.02 -12.44
N ALA A 33 -25.46 -5.31 -12.61
CA ALA A 33 -24.58 -6.41 -12.24
C ALA A 33 -23.34 -6.54 -13.15
N SER A 34 -23.38 -5.95 -14.35
CA SER A 34 -22.31 -6.01 -15.35
C SER A 34 -21.29 -4.87 -15.27
N THR A 35 -21.37 -4.01 -14.24
CA THR A 35 -20.28 -3.08 -13.94
C THR A 35 -19.09 -3.87 -13.40
N CYS A 36 -18.33 -4.43 -14.35
CA CYS A 36 -17.13 -5.20 -14.14
C CYS A 36 -16.23 -4.51 -13.12
N ALA A 37 -16.18 -5.06 -11.91
CA ALA A 37 -15.05 -4.85 -11.02
C ALA A 37 -13.81 -5.31 -11.78
N LYS A 38 -13.07 -4.37 -12.36
CA LYS A 38 -11.71 -4.60 -12.85
C LYS A 38 -10.91 -5.11 -11.65
N ASN A 39 -10.75 -6.42 -11.56
CA ASN A 39 -9.82 -7.06 -10.64
C ASN A 39 -8.40 -6.83 -11.17
N GLU A 40 -7.98 -5.57 -11.27
CA GLU A 40 -6.57 -5.23 -11.47
C GLU A 40 -5.85 -5.64 -10.19
N LYS A 41 -5.08 -6.73 -10.26
CA LYS A 41 -4.33 -7.25 -9.12
C LYS A 41 -3.12 -6.34 -8.94
N CYS A 42 -3.25 -5.32 -8.10
CA CYS A 42 -2.12 -4.53 -7.66
C CYS A 42 -1.02 -5.46 -7.12
N LYS A 43 0.16 -5.38 -7.73
CA LYS A 43 1.35 -6.14 -7.33
C LYS A 43 2.41 -5.17 -6.84
N ILE A 44 2.90 -5.42 -5.63
CA ILE A 44 4.00 -4.66 -5.02
C ILE A 44 5.17 -5.63 -4.85
N THR A 45 6.34 -5.24 -5.38
CA THR A 45 7.58 -6.04 -5.31
C THR A 45 8.66 -5.22 -4.64
N LEU A 46 9.28 -5.75 -3.58
CA LEU A 46 10.43 -5.12 -2.93
C LEU A 46 11.65 -5.26 -3.84
N GLN A 47 12.29 -4.15 -4.20
CA GLN A 47 13.52 -4.10 -4.98
C GLN A 47 14.76 -4.02 -4.08
N SER A 48 14.72 -3.12 -3.11
CA SER A 48 15.80 -2.96 -2.14
C SER A 48 15.26 -2.50 -0.80
N ALA A 49 15.94 -2.90 0.26
CA ALA A 49 15.75 -2.39 1.60
C ALA A 49 17.12 -2.22 2.23
N SER A 50 17.53 -0.98 2.46
CA SER A 50 18.87 -0.64 2.90
C SER A 50 18.85 0.30 4.09
N TRP A 51 19.97 0.33 4.82
CA TRP A 51 20.19 1.26 5.91
C TRP A 51 21.64 1.73 5.93
N ASN A 52 21.83 2.99 6.32
CA ASN A 52 23.15 3.58 6.45
C ASN A 52 23.23 4.40 7.75
N ASN A 53 24.31 4.21 8.50
CA ASN A 53 24.59 5.05 9.67
C ASN A 53 25.30 6.31 9.23
N TRP A 54 24.99 7.42 9.89
CA TRP A 54 25.69 8.68 9.71
C TRP A 54 26.07 9.29 11.06
N PHE A 55 27.13 10.09 11.03
CA PHE A 55 27.56 10.92 12.14
C PHE A 55 27.35 12.37 11.76
N GLY A 56 26.72 13.14 12.63
CA GLY A 56 26.51 14.56 12.41
C GLY A 56 27.81 15.34 12.58
N GLY A 57 27.86 16.55 12.04
CA GLY A 57 28.95 17.50 12.32
C GLY A 57 28.98 18.02 13.75
N ILE A 58 27.96 17.69 14.57
CA ILE A 58 27.86 18.04 15.99
C ILE A 58 28.27 16.81 16.80
N PRO A 59 29.16 16.95 17.81
CA PRO A 59 29.51 15.87 18.72
C PRO A 59 28.27 15.20 19.32
N ASN A 60 28.32 13.87 19.49
CA ASN A 60 27.25 13.07 20.09
C ASN A 60 25.91 13.07 19.32
N VAL A 61 25.90 13.56 18.07
CA VAL A 61 24.77 13.42 17.15
C VAL A 61 25.10 12.37 16.10
N SER A 62 24.29 11.34 16.04
CA SER A 62 24.38 10.30 15.01
C SER A 62 22.98 9.91 14.57
N GLY A 63 22.88 9.05 13.56
CA GLY A 63 21.61 8.50 13.17
C GLY A 63 21.76 7.34 12.21
N THR A 64 20.61 6.80 11.84
CA THR A 64 20.47 5.79 10.81
C THR A 64 19.42 6.27 9.83
N ASP A 65 19.77 6.28 8.56
CA ASP A 65 18.85 6.47 7.46
C ASP A 65 18.47 5.11 6.87
N TYR A 66 17.24 5.02 6.41
CA TYR A 66 16.62 3.83 5.84
C TYR A 66 16.07 4.18 4.47
N SER A 67 16.28 3.29 3.50
CA SER A 67 15.72 3.40 2.16
C SER A 67 15.02 2.10 1.78
N PHE A 68 13.81 2.22 1.24
CA PHE A 68 13.03 1.09 0.75
C PHE A 68 12.53 1.40 -0.65
N LYS A 69 12.85 0.53 -1.61
CA LYS A 69 12.42 0.68 -3.00
C LYS A 69 11.45 -0.42 -3.38
N PHE A 70 10.33 -0.04 -3.98
CA PHE A 70 9.29 -0.95 -4.44
C PHE A 70 8.90 -0.68 -5.87
N LEU A 71 8.62 -1.74 -6.63
CA LEU A 71 7.88 -1.65 -7.88
C LEU A 71 6.41 -1.93 -7.64
N SER A 72 5.55 -1.03 -8.10
CA SER A 72 4.09 -1.17 -8.09
C SER A 72 3.57 -1.35 -9.51
N GLN A 73 2.82 -2.43 -9.77
CA GLN A 73 2.14 -2.66 -11.04
C GLN A 73 0.62 -2.62 -10.80
N GLN A 74 -0.10 -1.80 -11.59
CA GLN A 74 -1.56 -1.69 -11.53
C GLN A 74 -2.09 -1.34 -10.12
N CYS A 75 -1.37 -0.44 -9.42
CA CYS A 75 -1.70 0.02 -8.08
C CYS A 75 -2.15 1.49 -8.14
N GLU A 76 -3.35 1.73 -8.67
CA GLU A 76 -3.99 3.04 -8.56
C GLU A 76 -4.33 3.32 -7.08
N ASN A 77 -4.14 4.57 -6.64
CA ASN A 77 -4.46 5.02 -5.28
C ASN A 77 -3.72 4.28 -4.15
N LEU A 78 -2.50 3.80 -4.39
CA LEU A 78 -1.63 3.32 -3.32
C LEU A 78 -1.12 4.49 -2.47
N GLN A 79 -1.20 4.37 -1.15
CA GLN A 79 -0.70 5.36 -0.19
C GLN A 79 0.07 4.65 0.92
N ILE A 80 1.20 5.23 1.35
CA ILE A 80 1.96 4.73 2.50
C ILE A 80 1.45 5.43 3.75
N ASP A 81 0.96 4.66 4.72
CA ASP A 81 0.34 5.17 5.93
C ASP A 81 1.36 5.33 7.06
N SER A 82 2.25 4.34 7.22
CA SER A 82 3.29 4.36 8.28
C SER A 82 4.46 3.43 7.99
N VAL A 83 5.62 3.76 8.56
CA VAL A 83 6.86 3.00 8.43
C VAL A 83 7.39 2.70 9.83
N PHE A 84 7.53 1.42 10.15
CA PHE A 84 8.12 0.95 11.39
C PHE A 84 9.47 0.31 11.12
N VAL A 85 10.49 0.66 11.91
CA VAL A 85 11.77 -0.04 11.92
C VAL A 85 12.12 -0.40 13.35
N ASP A 86 12.47 -1.68 13.59
CA ASP A 86 12.74 -2.22 14.92
C ASP A 86 11.61 -1.89 15.92
N GLY A 87 10.36 -1.96 15.44
CA GLY A 87 9.14 -1.68 16.21
C GLY A 87 8.81 -0.19 16.41
N GLN A 88 9.67 0.74 15.99
CA GLN A 88 9.46 2.18 16.17
C GLN A 88 8.88 2.82 14.90
N ASN A 89 7.80 3.60 15.04
CA ASN A 89 7.25 4.39 13.94
C ASN A 89 8.20 5.55 13.62
N LEU A 90 8.64 5.64 12.37
CA LEU A 90 9.56 6.67 11.90
C LEU A 90 8.84 7.67 11.01
N LYS A 91 9.27 8.93 11.07
CA LYS A 91 8.91 9.90 10.04
C LYS A 91 9.53 9.46 8.71
N PHE A 92 8.75 9.51 7.65
CA PHE A 92 9.17 9.06 6.34
C PHE A 92 8.81 10.07 5.25
N LYS A 93 9.48 9.95 4.12
CA LYS A 93 9.16 10.64 2.87
C LYS A 93 8.96 9.58 1.79
N VAL A 94 8.04 9.86 0.87
CA VAL A 94 7.77 9.01 -0.27
C VAL A 94 8.10 9.78 -1.53
N ASN A 95 8.96 9.22 -2.36
CA ASN A 95 9.23 9.68 -3.71
C ASN A 95 8.67 8.65 -4.68
N ARG A 96 7.88 9.08 -5.66
CA ARG A 96 7.24 8.21 -6.64
C ARG A 96 7.67 8.65 -8.03
N ASN A 97 8.28 7.72 -8.77
CA ASN A 97 8.57 7.88 -10.18
C ASN A 97 7.92 6.73 -10.96
N GLU A 98 6.83 7.03 -11.67
CA GLU A 98 6.03 6.03 -12.39
C GLU A 98 5.57 4.85 -11.50
N ASN A 99 6.19 3.69 -11.70
CA ASN A 99 5.96 2.46 -10.96
C ASN A 99 6.96 2.23 -9.82
N LEU A 100 8.01 3.05 -9.71
CA LEU A 100 9.01 2.97 -8.66
C LEU A 100 8.62 3.88 -7.49
N TRP A 101 8.56 3.29 -6.31
CA TRP A 101 8.34 3.96 -5.04
C TRP A 101 9.60 3.88 -4.21
N GLU A 102 10.07 5.01 -3.74
CA GLU A 102 11.19 5.11 -2.81
C GLU A 102 10.69 5.73 -1.51
N ILE A 103 10.85 4.99 -0.42
CA ILE A 103 10.45 5.40 0.92
C ILE A 103 11.71 5.59 1.73
N THR A 104 11.95 6.82 2.18
CA THR A 104 13.09 7.16 3.02
C THR A 104 12.63 7.49 4.43
N ALA A 105 13.32 6.97 5.43
CA ALA A 105 13.04 7.26 6.84
C ALA A 105 14.35 7.47 7.59
N SER A 106 14.32 8.30 8.64
CA SER A 106 15.52 8.62 9.41
C SER A 106 15.25 8.49 10.91
N LYS A 107 16.22 7.91 11.62
CA LYS A 107 16.24 7.84 13.08
C LYS A 107 17.45 8.60 13.59
N LYS A 108 17.23 9.74 14.23
CA LYS A 108 18.28 10.50 14.90
C LYS A 108 18.51 9.94 16.31
N ILE A 109 19.76 9.78 16.68
CA ILE A 109 20.22 9.40 18.01
C ILE A 109 21.05 10.56 18.56
N GLN A 110 20.58 11.13 19.66
CA GLN A 110 21.33 12.14 20.40
C GLN A 110 21.62 11.57 21.78
N THR A 111 22.88 11.25 22.05
CA THR A 111 23.28 10.80 23.39
C THR A 111 23.58 12.03 24.23
N SER A 112 22.83 12.23 25.32
CA SER A 112 23.23 13.17 26.36
C SER A 112 24.54 12.67 26.96
N SER A 113 25.61 13.43 26.76
CA SER A 113 26.86 13.19 27.46
C SER A 113 26.70 13.68 28.90
N ASP A 114 26.24 12.80 29.80
CA ASP A 114 26.47 13.03 31.21
C ASP A 114 27.99 13.04 31.44
N ASN A 115 28.44 14.11 32.08
CA ASN A 115 29.82 14.51 32.27
C ASN A 115 30.68 13.38 32.87
N ARG A 116 31.24 12.52 32.02
CA ARG A 116 32.32 11.59 32.38
C ARG A 116 33.39 11.71 31.31
N ASN A 117 34.58 12.07 31.77
CA ASN A 117 35.82 12.18 31.01
C ASN A 117 36.12 10.87 30.26
N HIS A 118 35.49 10.65 29.10
CA HIS A 118 35.85 9.58 28.20
C HIS A 118 36.71 10.14 27.08
N LYS A 119 38.01 9.88 27.23
CA LYS A 119 39.02 9.84 26.16
C LYS A 119 38.36 9.23 24.92
N ILE A 120 38.38 9.95 23.80
CA ILE A 120 37.81 9.51 22.51
C ILE A 120 38.53 8.24 22.07
N SER A 121 38.05 7.09 22.51
CA SER A 121 38.42 5.80 21.95
C SER A 121 37.57 5.61 20.70
N LYS A 122 38.26 5.51 19.55
CA LYS A 122 37.76 4.99 18.28
C LYS A 122 36.68 3.92 18.53
N PRO A 123 35.51 3.97 17.87
CA PRO A 123 34.43 3.03 18.15
C PRO A 123 34.96 1.61 17.97
N ASN A 124 34.90 0.83 19.05
CA ASN A 124 35.29 -0.55 19.06
C ASN A 124 34.37 -1.29 18.08
N LYS A 125 34.92 -1.76 16.95
CA LYS A 125 34.24 -2.66 16.02
C LYS A 125 34.01 -3.98 16.76
N THR A 126 32.88 -4.12 17.44
CA THR A 126 32.37 -5.45 17.83
C THR A 126 30.88 -5.38 18.19
N SER A 127 30.03 -5.55 17.18
CA SER A 127 29.07 -6.66 17.25
C SER A 127 29.35 -7.53 16.03
N PRO A 128 29.80 -8.78 16.21
CA PRO A 128 30.05 -9.71 15.09
C PRO A 128 28.75 -10.23 14.46
N TYR A 129 27.59 -9.87 15.03
CA TYR A 129 26.29 -10.18 14.45
C TYR A 129 25.72 -8.92 13.78
N PRO A 130 25.36 -8.97 12.48
CA PRO A 130 24.51 -7.94 11.91
C PRO A 130 23.21 -7.95 12.72
N SER A 131 22.90 -6.85 13.41
CA SER A 131 21.55 -6.70 13.95
C SER A 131 20.62 -6.80 12.75
N ASN A 132 19.85 -7.87 12.64
CA ASN A 132 18.83 -7.99 11.62
C ASN A 132 17.79 -6.92 11.93
N LYS A 133 17.95 -5.75 11.29
CA LYS A 133 16.96 -4.70 11.32
C LYS A 133 15.78 -5.20 10.52
N ALA A 134 14.60 -5.09 11.11
CA ALA A 134 13.36 -5.46 10.45
C ALA A 134 12.50 -4.21 10.27
N ALA A 135 11.82 -4.13 9.12
CA ALA A 135 10.91 -3.05 8.82
C ALA A 135 9.51 -3.58 8.52
N ARG A 136 8.52 -2.77 8.88
CA ARG A 136 7.11 -3.01 8.57
C ARG A 136 6.52 -1.74 7.99
N ILE A 137 6.02 -1.81 6.77
CA ILE A 137 5.38 -0.69 6.08
C ILE A 137 3.90 -0.98 6.00
N ILE A 138 3.08 -0.05 6.48
CA ILE A 138 1.63 -0.10 6.36
C ILE A 138 1.24 0.79 5.19
N TYR A 139 0.42 0.26 4.30
CA TYR A 139 -0.06 0.97 3.13
C TYR A 139 -1.56 0.76 2.96
N SER A 140 -2.21 1.70 2.30
CA SER A 140 -3.60 1.65 1.92
C SER A 140 -3.72 1.62 0.40
N LEU A 141 -4.62 0.77 -0.10
CA LEU A 141 -4.95 0.63 -1.51
C LEU A 141 -6.46 0.51 -1.63
N ASN A 142 -7.10 1.39 -2.37
CA ASN A 142 -8.57 1.38 -2.57
C ASN A 142 -9.33 1.27 -1.23
N ASN A 143 -8.93 2.08 -0.25
CA ASN A 143 -9.47 2.11 1.11
C ASN A 143 -9.30 0.82 1.93
N ARG A 144 -8.41 -0.09 1.51
CA ARG A 144 -8.04 -1.28 2.27
C ARG A 144 -6.60 -1.16 2.74
N SER A 145 -6.39 -1.36 4.04
CA SER A 145 -5.04 -1.37 4.63
C SER A 145 -4.38 -2.74 4.44
N SER A 146 -3.08 -2.74 4.23
CA SER A 146 -2.23 -3.92 4.09
C SER A 146 -0.83 -3.61 4.61
N LYS A 147 -0.01 -4.66 4.79
CA LYS A 147 1.34 -4.53 5.36
C LYS A 147 2.37 -5.25 4.52
N ILE A 148 3.55 -4.64 4.42
CA ILE A 148 4.76 -5.26 3.89
C ILE A 148 5.69 -5.50 5.08
N ILE A 149 6.22 -6.71 5.18
CA ILE A 149 7.19 -7.11 6.20
C ILE A 149 8.53 -7.33 5.50
N ILE A 150 9.58 -6.71 6.04
CA ILE A 150 10.95 -6.79 5.55
C ILE A 150 11.79 -7.30 6.71
N ASP A 151 12.13 -8.58 6.67
CA ASP A 151 12.81 -9.24 7.78
C ASP A 151 14.31 -8.90 7.87
N ARG A 152 14.87 -8.37 6.79
CA ARG A 152 16.30 -8.04 6.71
C ARG A 152 16.55 -6.83 5.83
N LEU A 153 17.28 -5.85 6.38
CA LEU A 153 17.80 -4.72 5.63
C LEU A 153 19.31 -4.88 5.40
N THR A 154 19.76 -4.50 4.20
CA THR A 154 21.18 -4.51 3.81
C THR A 154 21.88 -3.25 4.32
N GLN A 155 23.07 -3.39 4.89
CA GLN A 155 23.86 -2.24 5.34
C GLN A 155 24.63 -1.62 4.15
N GLY A 156 24.53 -0.31 3.95
CA GLY A 156 25.20 0.43 2.88
C GLY A 156 24.21 0.98 1.83
N GLU A 157 24.73 1.37 0.67
CA GLU A 157 23.90 1.78 -0.47
C GLU A 157 23.14 0.58 -1.07
N ASP A 158 22.02 0.86 -1.73
CA ASP A 158 21.10 -0.13 -2.27
C ASP A 158 21.82 -1.20 -3.09
N GLN A 159 21.89 -2.41 -2.54
CA GLN A 159 22.20 -3.60 -3.31
C GLN A 159 20.87 -4.12 -3.87
N PHE A 160 20.65 -3.93 -5.16
CA PHE A 160 19.50 -4.50 -5.86
C PHE A 160 19.53 -6.02 -5.66
N LEU A 161 18.43 -6.58 -5.13
CA LEU A 161 18.22 -8.02 -5.18
C LEU A 161 17.90 -8.36 -6.64
N GLN A 162 18.90 -8.89 -7.36
CA GLN A 162 18.75 -9.44 -8.70
C GLN A 162 18.00 -10.78 -8.67
#